data_AF-A0A1B7VEW0-F1
#
_entry.id   AF-A0A1B7VEW0-F1
#
_cell.length_a   1.000
_cell.length_b   1.000
_cell.length_c   1.000
_cell.angle_alpha   90.00
_cell.angle_beta   90.00
_cell.angle_gamma   90.00
#
_symmetry.space_group_name_H-M   'P 1'
#
loop_
_entity.id
_entity.type
_entity.pdbx_description
1 polymer ?
#
loop_
_entity_poly.entity_id
_entity_poly.type
_entity_poly.pdbx_seq_one_letter_code
_entity_poly.pdbx_strand_id
1 'polypeptide(L)'
;MRPLISEFSYGYALTEEIVSYHRHKMKVAPVFPSLYKEGKDGYGYDVSIDVLGIPVFLQFKLSDYMKGSKKTKEIVHKLFTGSFYRMHLRSSEKSKQHDLLLKLEKQRNHVYYVTPLFYEITALNEHYINKEIVKNSAFIPPSLIGVIPDNDEHHISFQATGKPFYIFSEPRELGILPSYETVFEDLSFTESQYPWDTITSDMIRILRDSEILSDESFSLLIERFRNQPQIQQVAYLAQVFFDSQLFVASRSS
;
A
#
# COMPACT_ATOMS: atom_id res chain seq x y z
N MET A 1 16.45 11.78 9.13
CA MET A 1 15.57 12.13 10.26
C MET A 1 14.37 11.23 10.14
N ARG A 2 13.99 10.56 11.22
CA ARG A 2 12.81 9.70 11.20
C ARG A 2 11.54 10.55 11.08
N PRO A 3 10.49 10.02 10.46
CA PRO A 3 9.19 10.68 10.45
C PRO A 3 8.75 11.00 11.87
N LEU A 4 8.20 12.20 12.06
CA LEU A 4 7.58 12.61 13.32
C LEU A 4 6.07 12.29 13.34
N ILE A 5 5.58 11.66 12.28
CA ILE A 5 4.20 11.24 12.08
C ILE A 5 4.09 9.73 12.30
N SER A 6 2.92 9.26 12.75
CA SER A 6 2.65 7.81 12.80
C SER A 6 2.08 7.33 11.47
N GLU A 7 2.35 6.07 11.13
CA GLU A 7 1.80 5.45 9.91
C GLU A 7 0.27 5.41 9.97
N PHE A 8 -0.29 5.21 11.16
CA PHE A 8 -1.72 5.26 11.41
C PHE A 8 -2.33 6.64 11.12
N SER A 9 -1.74 7.72 11.65
CA SER A 9 -2.25 9.09 11.43
C SER A 9 -2.19 9.48 9.95
N TYR A 10 -1.09 9.14 9.28
CA TYR A 10 -0.93 9.36 7.85
C TYR A 10 -1.93 8.53 7.04
N GLY A 11 -2.06 7.23 7.35
CA GLY A 11 -2.98 6.33 6.67
C GLY A 11 -4.43 6.77 6.80
N TYR A 12 -4.84 7.22 8.00
CA TYR A 12 -6.15 7.83 8.23
C TYR A 12 -6.34 9.09 7.37
N ALA A 13 -5.37 10.02 7.38
CA ALA A 13 -5.47 11.29 6.66
C ALA A 13 -5.59 11.08 5.13
N LEU A 14 -4.76 10.19 4.56
CA LEU A 14 -4.84 9.83 3.14
C LEU A 14 -6.19 9.17 2.83
N THR A 15 -6.62 8.23 3.67
CA THR A 15 -7.89 7.52 3.49
C THR A 15 -9.06 8.49 3.48
N GLU A 16 -9.14 9.38 4.46
CA GLU A 16 -10.20 10.39 4.54
C GLU A 16 -10.22 11.28 3.31
N GLU A 17 -9.05 11.69 2.82
CA GLU A 17 -8.95 12.54 1.64
C GLU A 17 -9.39 11.82 0.36
N ILE A 18 -8.96 10.59 0.13
CA ILE A 18 -9.44 9.75 -1.00
C ILE A 18 -10.96 9.61 -0.94
N VAL A 19 -11.49 9.25 0.23
CA VAL A 19 -12.93 9.13 0.51
C VAL A 19 -13.67 10.45 0.23
N SER A 20 -13.08 11.57 0.62
CA SER A 20 -13.63 12.92 0.42
C SER A 20 -13.65 13.31 -1.07
N TYR A 21 -12.57 13.05 -1.81
CA TYR A 21 -12.53 13.26 -3.27
C TYR A 21 -13.63 12.47 -4.00
N HIS A 22 -14.00 11.31 -3.47
CA HIS A 22 -15.03 10.44 -4.03
C HIS A 22 -16.40 10.52 -3.32
N ARG A 23 -16.62 11.49 -2.41
CA ARG A 23 -17.85 11.56 -1.56
C ARG A 23 -19.18 11.55 -2.31
N HIS A 24 -19.23 12.17 -3.49
CA HIS A 24 -20.44 12.17 -4.33
C HIS A 24 -20.61 10.90 -5.18
N LYS A 25 -19.64 9.97 -5.10
CA LYS A 25 -19.50 8.78 -5.96
C LYS A 25 -19.48 7.48 -5.17
N MET A 26 -19.29 7.55 -3.85
CA MET A 26 -19.31 6.40 -2.95
C MET A 26 -20.74 6.09 -2.49
N LYS A 27 -21.18 4.85 -2.66
CA LYS A 27 -22.52 4.40 -2.23
C LYS A 27 -22.56 3.92 -0.77
N VAL A 28 -21.41 3.73 -0.13
CA VAL A 28 -21.31 3.24 1.26
C VAL A 28 -20.09 3.88 1.94
N ALA A 29 -20.18 4.12 3.25
CA ALA A 29 -19.09 4.64 4.07
C ALA A 29 -18.00 3.56 4.30
N PRO A 30 -16.71 3.93 4.36
CA PRO A 30 -15.68 3.05 4.88
C PRO A 30 -15.99 2.75 6.35
N VAL A 31 -16.13 1.46 6.69
CA VAL A 31 -16.38 1.03 8.07
C VAL A 31 -15.06 0.60 8.68
N PHE A 32 -14.55 1.41 9.62
CA PHE A 32 -13.49 1.03 10.54
C PHE A 32 -14.13 0.39 11.79
N PRO A 33 -13.91 -0.89 12.09
CA PRO A 33 -14.32 -1.45 13.37
C PRO A 33 -13.38 -0.98 14.50
N SER A 34 -13.92 -0.74 15.69
CA SER A 34 -13.15 -0.32 16.85
C SER A 34 -12.50 -1.51 17.58
N LEU A 35 -11.39 -1.22 18.28
CA LEU A 35 -10.58 -2.11 19.15
C LEU A 35 -11.39 -3.05 20.08
N TYR A 36 -12.64 -2.71 20.42
CA TYR A 36 -13.49 -3.53 21.29
C TYR A 36 -14.09 -4.78 20.59
N LYS A 37 -14.11 -4.81 19.26
CA LYS A 37 -14.60 -5.95 18.46
C LYS A 37 -13.51 -6.92 17.99
N GLU A 38 -12.24 -6.53 18.10
CA GLU A 38 -11.03 -7.29 17.74
C GLU A 38 -10.76 -8.49 18.66
N GLY A 39 -11.35 -8.50 19.87
CA GLY A 39 -11.12 -9.50 20.90
C GLY A 39 -12.08 -10.70 20.93
N LYS A 40 -12.88 -10.95 19.88
CA LYS A 40 -13.80 -12.11 19.82
C LYS A 40 -13.53 -13.02 18.63
N ASP A 41 -13.65 -14.33 18.86
CA ASP A 41 -13.49 -15.38 17.84
C ASP A 41 -14.37 -15.11 16.61
N GLY A 42 -13.72 -15.11 15.43
CA GLY A 42 -14.39 -15.11 14.13
C GLY A 42 -14.37 -13.79 13.35
N TYR A 43 -13.94 -12.67 13.93
CA TYR A 43 -13.98 -11.35 13.28
C TYR A 43 -12.58 -10.70 13.27
N GLY A 44 -11.96 -10.56 12.09
CA GLY A 44 -10.58 -10.07 11.95
C GLY A 44 -10.37 -9.28 10.65
N TYR A 45 -11.31 -8.40 10.33
CA TYR A 45 -11.33 -7.64 9.09
C TYR A 45 -11.27 -6.14 9.43
N ASP A 46 -10.34 -5.39 8.83
CA ASP A 46 -10.21 -3.93 9.04
C ASP A 46 -11.27 -3.11 8.30
N VAL A 47 -11.74 -3.57 7.14
CA VAL A 47 -12.72 -2.87 6.30
C VAL A 47 -13.53 -3.91 5.52
N SER A 48 -14.86 -3.85 5.55
CA SER A 48 -15.69 -4.56 4.56
C SER A 48 -16.62 -3.58 3.89
N ILE A 49 -16.64 -3.61 2.56
CA ILE A 49 -17.46 -2.74 1.73
C ILE A 49 -18.41 -3.65 0.94
N ASP A 50 -19.67 -3.26 0.76
CA ASP A 50 -20.60 -3.96 -0.15
C ASP A 50 -20.89 -3.02 -1.32
N VAL A 51 -19.93 -2.91 -2.26
CA VAL A 51 -19.93 -1.85 -3.29
C VAL A 51 -19.38 -2.36 -4.64
N LEU A 52 -20.01 -1.89 -5.71
CA LEU A 52 -19.50 -1.88 -7.08
C LEU A 52 -18.31 -0.93 -7.17
N GLY A 53 -17.09 -1.46 -7.32
CA GLY A 53 -15.91 -0.64 -7.54
C GLY A 53 -14.64 -1.46 -7.78
N ILE A 54 -13.57 -0.75 -8.09
CA ILE A 54 -12.24 -1.29 -8.39
C ILE A 54 -11.50 -1.49 -7.06
N PRO A 55 -11.07 -2.71 -6.72
CA PRO A 55 -10.29 -2.99 -5.53
C PRO A 55 -8.88 -2.41 -5.67
N VAL A 56 -8.46 -1.66 -4.66
CA VAL A 56 -7.13 -1.06 -4.55
C VAL A 56 -6.52 -1.46 -3.21
N PHE A 57 -5.33 -2.06 -3.25
CA PHE A 57 -4.59 -2.51 -2.08
C PHE A 57 -3.47 -1.52 -1.80
N LEU A 58 -3.54 -0.84 -0.66
CA LEU A 58 -2.55 0.16 -0.26
C LEU A 58 -1.72 -0.33 0.91
N GLN A 59 -0.41 -0.44 0.70
CA GLN A 59 0.56 -0.64 1.76
C GLN A 59 1.09 0.71 2.23
N PHE A 60 0.69 1.15 3.41
CA PHE A 60 1.24 2.37 3.99
C PHE A 60 2.69 2.15 4.43
N LYS A 61 3.53 3.15 4.16
CA LYS A 61 4.88 3.28 4.66
C LYS A 61 5.16 4.74 4.98
N LEU A 62 6.01 4.96 5.97
CA LEU A 62 6.58 6.28 6.20
C LEU A 62 7.95 6.40 5.53
N SER A 63 8.34 7.62 5.19
CA SER A 63 9.65 7.93 4.65
C SER A 63 10.51 8.74 5.61
N ASP A 64 11.77 8.32 5.79
CA ASP A 64 12.78 9.13 6.44
C ASP A 64 13.14 10.33 5.57
N TYR A 65 13.25 11.52 6.17
CA TYR A 65 13.78 12.70 5.48
C TYR A 65 15.28 12.83 5.70
N MET A 66 16.01 12.90 4.60
CA MET A 66 17.46 13.01 4.58
C MET A 66 17.83 14.41 4.08
N LYS A 67 18.59 15.19 4.86
CA LYS A 67 19.09 16.51 4.45
C LYS A 67 20.13 16.46 3.30
N GLY A 68 20.59 15.26 2.96
CA GLY A 68 21.73 15.05 2.07
C GLY A 68 23.05 15.47 2.71
N SER A 69 24.05 14.60 2.66
CA SER A 69 25.42 14.98 3.02
C SER A 69 26.39 14.36 2.02
N LYS A 70 27.62 14.86 1.96
CA LYS A 70 28.66 14.25 1.08
C LYS A 70 28.98 12.79 1.42
N LYS A 71 28.42 12.23 2.50
CA LYS A 71 28.60 10.83 2.93
C LYS A 71 27.38 9.95 2.67
N THR A 72 26.22 10.50 2.33
CA THR A 72 25.02 9.69 2.03
C THR A 72 25.14 9.10 0.63
N LYS A 73 24.87 7.80 0.47
CA LYS A 73 25.02 7.03 -0.78
C LYS A 73 24.42 7.80 -1.98
N GLU A 74 23.22 8.31 -1.85
CA GLU A 74 22.48 9.05 -2.89
C GLU A 74 23.26 10.26 -3.44
N ILE A 75 23.96 10.98 -2.54
CA ILE A 75 24.79 12.15 -2.90
C ILE A 75 26.15 11.71 -3.43
N VAL A 76 26.76 10.67 -2.85
CA VAL A 76 28.05 10.10 -3.28
C VAL A 76 27.95 9.59 -4.73
N HIS A 77 26.87 8.90 -5.07
CA HIS A 77 26.58 8.43 -6.42
C HIS A 77 26.07 9.54 -7.34
N LYS A 78 25.95 10.80 -6.86
CA LYS A 78 25.46 11.96 -7.62
C LYS A 78 24.04 11.78 -8.19
N LEU A 79 23.22 10.95 -7.55
CA LEU A 79 21.85 10.66 -7.99
C LEU A 79 20.89 11.75 -7.54
N PHE A 80 21.15 12.37 -6.39
CA PHE A 80 20.38 13.51 -5.87
C PHE A 80 21.27 14.69 -5.53
N THR A 81 20.64 15.86 -5.51
CA THR A 81 21.20 17.09 -4.95
C THR A 81 20.32 17.57 -3.80
N GLY A 82 20.91 17.76 -2.62
CA GLY A 82 20.19 18.25 -1.43
C GLY A 82 19.37 17.16 -0.74
N SER A 83 18.18 17.54 -0.27
CA SER A 83 17.34 16.67 0.55
C SER A 83 16.55 15.65 -0.28
N PHE A 84 16.25 14.51 0.33
CA PHE A 84 15.50 13.42 -0.28
C PHE A 84 14.80 12.58 0.80
N TYR A 85 13.93 11.67 0.36
CA TYR A 85 13.18 10.75 1.21
C TYR A 85 13.69 9.32 1.04
N ARG A 86 13.61 8.51 2.10
CA ARG A 86 13.85 7.05 2.06
C ARG A 86 12.65 6.29 2.62
N MET A 87 12.00 5.50 1.78
CA MET A 87 11.00 4.52 2.19
C MET A 87 11.69 3.16 2.37
N HIS A 88 11.73 2.64 3.59
CA HIS A 88 12.38 1.35 3.87
C HIS A 88 11.49 0.18 3.49
N LEU A 89 12.09 -0.82 2.86
CA LEU A 89 11.47 -2.12 2.61
C LEU A 89 11.98 -3.10 3.67
N ARG A 90 11.08 -3.97 4.16
CA ARG A 90 11.53 -5.05 5.06
C ARG A 90 12.36 -6.04 4.23
N SER A 91 13.48 -6.48 4.78
CA SER A 91 14.28 -7.57 4.21
C SER A 91 13.42 -8.83 4.01
N SER A 92 13.66 -9.53 2.91
CA SER A 92 13.03 -10.80 2.53
C SER A 92 13.28 -11.92 3.55
N GLU A 93 14.37 -11.86 4.32
CA GLU A 93 14.63 -12.76 5.46
C GLU A 93 13.57 -12.58 6.56
N LYS A 94 13.16 -11.33 6.78
CA LYS A 94 12.22 -10.98 7.85
C LYS A 94 10.76 -11.04 7.39
N SER A 95 10.49 -10.90 6.10
CA SER A 95 9.13 -10.85 5.58
C SER A 95 9.04 -11.12 4.08
N LYS A 96 8.10 -12.00 3.68
CA LYS A 96 7.72 -12.23 2.28
C LYS A 96 6.72 -11.19 1.75
N GLN A 97 6.47 -10.11 2.48
CA GLN A 97 5.45 -9.10 2.18
C GLN A 97 5.59 -8.51 0.77
N HIS A 98 6.80 -8.12 0.36
CA HIS A 98 7.02 -7.55 -0.97
C HIS A 98 6.66 -8.54 -2.08
N ASP A 99 7.07 -9.81 -1.93
CA ASP A 99 6.76 -10.86 -2.90
C ASP A 99 5.26 -11.14 -2.99
N LEU A 100 4.55 -11.11 -1.86
CA LEU A 100 3.10 -11.25 -1.84
C LEU A 100 2.42 -10.11 -2.62
N LEU A 101 2.79 -8.85 -2.34
CA LEU A 101 2.23 -7.68 -3.02
C LEU A 101 2.54 -7.69 -4.52
N LEU A 102 3.77 -8.06 -4.91
CA LEU A 102 4.18 -8.20 -6.31
C LEU A 102 3.40 -9.32 -7.02
N LYS A 103 3.18 -10.46 -6.36
CA LYS A 103 2.37 -11.56 -6.93
C LYS A 103 0.91 -11.15 -7.10
N LEU A 104 0.36 -10.39 -6.16
CA LEU A 104 -1.02 -9.89 -6.21
C LEU A 104 -1.22 -8.89 -7.35
N GLU A 105 -0.30 -7.93 -7.49
CA GLU A 105 -0.29 -6.97 -8.59
C GLU A 105 -0.19 -7.68 -9.96
N LYS A 106 0.65 -8.73 -10.07
CA LYS A 106 0.77 -9.53 -11.29
C LYS A 106 -0.53 -10.25 -11.69
N GLN A 107 -1.48 -10.43 -10.78
CA GLN A 107 -2.85 -10.89 -11.12
C GLN A 107 -3.76 -9.74 -11.59
N ARG A 108 -3.18 -8.59 -12.00
CA ARG A 108 -3.87 -7.37 -12.44
C ARG A 108 -4.68 -6.65 -11.35
N ASN A 109 -4.36 -6.90 -10.09
CA ASN A 109 -4.91 -6.11 -8.99
C ASN A 109 -4.16 -4.78 -8.87
N HIS A 110 -4.85 -3.72 -8.46
CA HIS A 110 -4.22 -2.44 -8.19
C HIS A 110 -3.57 -2.48 -6.80
N VAL A 111 -2.23 -2.54 -6.77
CA VAL A 111 -1.46 -2.65 -5.53
C VAL A 111 -0.40 -1.55 -5.50
N TYR A 112 -0.32 -0.80 -4.41
CA TYR A 112 0.64 0.30 -4.29
C TYR A 112 1.23 0.37 -2.89
N TYR A 113 2.54 0.63 -2.81
CA TYR A 113 3.11 1.28 -1.63
C TYR A 113 2.72 2.75 -1.64
N VAL A 114 2.29 3.27 -0.50
CA VAL A 114 1.93 4.69 -0.36
C VAL A 114 2.75 5.32 0.75
N THR A 115 3.45 6.39 0.42
CA THR A 115 4.38 7.07 1.33
C THR A 115 4.30 8.59 1.17
N PRO A 116 4.39 9.36 2.27
CA PRO A 116 4.32 10.82 2.20
C PRO A 116 5.58 11.42 1.57
N LEU A 117 5.44 12.58 0.95
CA LEU A 117 6.53 13.47 0.51
C LEU A 117 6.78 14.59 1.54
N PHE A 118 6.55 14.25 2.82
CA PHE A 118 6.71 15.09 3.99
C PHE A 118 6.95 14.20 5.22
N TYR A 119 7.50 14.77 6.30
CA TYR A 119 7.86 14.01 7.50
C TYR A 119 7.49 14.69 8.82
N GLU A 120 7.09 15.97 8.79
CA GLU A 120 6.77 16.77 9.96
C GLU A 120 5.28 16.73 10.28
N ILE A 121 4.93 16.80 11.57
CA ILE A 121 3.53 16.89 12.02
C ILE A 121 2.88 18.18 11.51
N THR A 122 3.62 19.28 11.46
CA THR A 122 3.17 20.57 10.91
C THR A 122 2.77 20.43 9.46
N ALA A 123 3.61 19.80 8.63
CA ALA A 123 3.29 19.50 7.23
C ALA A 123 2.08 18.59 7.09
N LEU A 124 1.95 17.54 7.93
CA LEU A 124 0.76 16.68 7.95
C LEU A 124 -0.51 17.51 8.22
N ASN A 125 -0.50 18.39 9.22
CA ASN A 125 -1.64 19.23 9.56
C ASN A 125 -2.00 20.19 8.41
N GLU A 126 -1.01 20.85 7.83
CA GLU A 126 -1.19 21.77 6.70
C GLU A 126 -1.80 21.06 5.50
N HIS A 127 -1.23 19.92 5.09
CA HIS A 127 -1.76 19.14 3.98
C HIS A 127 -3.15 18.57 4.26
N TYR A 128 -3.42 18.13 5.48
CA TYR A 128 -4.73 17.62 5.87
C TYR A 128 -5.82 18.69 5.81
N ILE A 129 -5.53 19.91 6.31
CA ILE A 129 -6.45 21.04 6.25
C ILE A 129 -6.72 21.46 4.81
N ASN A 130 -5.69 21.48 3.97
CA ASN A 130 -5.79 21.93 2.58
C ASN A 130 -6.33 20.87 1.61
N LYS A 131 -6.57 19.63 2.06
CA LYS A 131 -6.92 18.47 1.22
C LYS A 131 -5.85 18.20 0.16
N GLU A 132 -4.63 18.00 0.66
CA GLU A 132 -3.41 17.87 -0.13
C GLU A 132 -2.54 16.67 0.30
N ILE A 133 -3.06 15.74 1.08
CA ILE A 133 -2.35 14.52 1.48
C ILE A 133 -2.07 13.64 0.25
N VAL A 134 -3.06 13.44 -0.62
CA VAL A 134 -2.93 12.59 -1.82
C VAL A 134 -1.90 13.18 -2.77
N LYS A 135 -1.98 14.50 -3.03
CA LYS A 135 -1.03 15.17 -3.93
C LYS A 135 0.40 15.21 -3.39
N ASN A 136 0.57 15.17 -2.07
CA ASN A 136 1.88 15.11 -1.40
C ASN A 136 2.22 13.68 -0.94
N SER A 137 1.72 12.68 -1.66
CA SER A 137 2.07 11.26 -1.46
C SER A 137 2.57 10.65 -2.76
N ALA A 138 3.47 9.68 -2.63
CA ALA A 138 3.91 8.84 -3.75
C ALA A 138 3.18 7.49 -3.70
N PHE A 139 2.75 7.02 -4.86
CA PHE A 139 2.10 5.72 -5.06
C PHE A 139 3.01 4.87 -5.95
N ILE A 140 3.62 3.83 -5.38
CA ILE A 140 4.65 3.04 -6.05
C ILE A 140 4.12 1.61 -6.26
N PRO A 141 3.86 1.20 -7.51
CA PRO A 141 3.51 -0.19 -7.83
C PRO A 141 4.69 -1.12 -7.49
N PRO A 142 4.45 -2.31 -6.87
CA PRO A 142 5.51 -3.28 -6.60
C PRO A 142 6.32 -3.68 -7.84
N SER A 143 5.71 -3.70 -9.03
CA SER A 143 6.36 -4.06 -10.29
C SER A 143 7.46 -3.09 -10.72
N LEU A 144 7.36 -1.80 -10.34
CA LEU A 144 8.43 -0.84 -10.57
C LEU A 144 9.66 -1.15 -9.71
N ILE A 145 9.45 -1.68 -8.51
CA ILE A 145 10.55 -2.13 -7.63
C ILE A 145 11.13 -3.44 -8.19
N GLY A 146 10.27 -4.37 -8.59
CA GLY A 146 10.66 -5.70 -9.05
C GLY A 146 11.16 -6.58 -7.91
N VAL A 147 11.67 -7.78 -8.24
CA VAL A 147 12.12 -8.75 -7.23
C VAL A 147 13.31 -8.18 -6.44
N ILE A 148 13.25 -8.30 -5.12
CA ILE A 148 14.37 -7.97 -4.23
C ILE A 148 15.37 -9.13 -4.29
N PRO A 149 16.63 -8.89 -4.74
CA PRO A 149 17.54 -9.97 -5.12
C PRO A 149 18.23 -10.67 -3.94
N ASP A 150 18.23 -10.06 -2.76
CA ASP A 150 18.97 -10.51 -1.60
C ASP A 150 18.21 -10.22 -0.29
N ASN A 151 18.81 -10.59 0.84
CA ASN A 151 18.24 -10.44 2.17
C ASN A 151 18.71 -9.16 2.89
N ASP A 152 19.42 -8.26 2.20
CA ASP A 152 19.90 -7.03 2.82
C ASP A 152 18.76 -6.04 3.09
N GLU A 153 19.06 -4.96 3.80
CA GLU A 153 18.12 -3.85 3.96
C GLU A 153 18.10 -3.02 2.68
N HIS A 154 16.91 -2.91 2.08
CA HIS A 154 16.68 -2.07 0.90
C HIS A 154 15.81 -0.89 1.28
N HIS A 155 16.12 0.26 0.68
CA HIS A 155 15.25 1.42 0.75
C HIS A 155 15.06 2.05 -0.62
N ILE A 156 13.86 2.58 -0.84
CA ILE A 156 13.53 3.36 -2.03
C ILE A 156 13.81 4.83 -1.71
N SER A 157 14.61 5.49 -2.55
CA SER A 157 14.91 6.91 -2.39
C SER A 157 14.34 7.75 -3.53
N PHE A 158 13.80 8.92 -3.19
CA PHE A 158 13.14 9.85 -4.12
C PHE A 158 13.16 11.28 -3.58
N GLN A 159 13.00 12.27 -4.46
CA GLN A 159 12.89 13.69 -4.08
C GLN A 159 11.47 14.24 -4.24
N ALA A 160 10.78 13.88 -5.33
CA ALA A 160 9.43 14.32 -5.67
C ALA A 160 8.83 13.39 -6.73
N THR A 161 7.52 13.45 -6.92
CA THR A 161 6.84 12.85 -8.08
C THR A 161 7.34 13.49 -9.38
N GLY A 162 7.30 12.74 -10.49
CA GLY A 162 7.83 13.21 -11.78
C GLY A 162 9.37 13.32 -11.83
N LYS A 163 10.08 12.81 -10.83
CA LYS A 163 11.56 12.73 -10.80
C LYS A 163 12.04 11.28 -10.76
N PRO A 164 13.28 11.00 -11.17
CA PRO A 164 13.88 9.69 -11.01
C PRO A 164 13.88 9.23 -9.54
N PHE A 165 13.62 7.93 -9.34
CA PHE A 165 13.71 7.29 -8.04
C PHE A 165 14.46 5.96 -8.14
N TYR A 166 14.99 5.50 -7.01
CA TYR A 166 15.98 4.44 -7.00
C TYR A 166 15.76 3.50 -5.81
N ILE A 167 16.02 2.21 -6.00
CA ILE A 167 16.23 1.27 -4.88
C ILE A 167 17.70 1.26 -4.51
N PHE A 168 17.96 1.14 -3.21
CA PHE A 168 19.31 1.10 -2.66
C PHE A 168 19.55 -0.16 -1.82
N SER A 169 20.43 -1.00 -2.34
CA SER A 169 21.44 -1.80 -1.64
C SER A 169 22.79 -1.45 -2.29
N GLU A 170 22.87 -1.75 -3.59
CA GLU A 170 23.53 -1.01 -4.68
C GLU A 170 22.48 -0.19 -5.47
N PRO A 171 22.80 1.02 -5.96
CA PRO A 171 21.80 1.89 -6.56
C PRO A 171 21.31 1.38 -7.92
N ARG A 172 19.99 1.20 -8.07
CA ARG A 172 19.32 0.93 -9.35
C ARG A 172 18.17 1.89 -9.58
N GLU A 173 18.15 2.53 -10.75
CA GLU A 173 17.05 3.40 -11.18
C GLU A 173 15.80 2.57 -11.45
N LEU A 174 14.67 3.02 -10.91
CA LEU A 174 13.36 2.36 -11.07
C LEU A 174 12.43 3.10 -12.05
N GLY A 175 12.93 4.19 -12.65
CA GLY A 175 12.20 5.05 -13.56
C GLY A 175 11.77 6.36 -12.90
N ILE A 176 10.63 6.90 -13.33
CA ILE A 176 10.07 8.15 -12.82
C ILE A 176 9.03 7.86 -11.74
N LEU A 177 9.14 8.53 -10.60
CA LEU A 177 8.21 8.36 -9.49
C LEU A 177 6.79 8.77 -9.93
N PRO A 178 5.81 7.85 -9.91
CA PRO A 178 4.46 8.16 -10.36
C PRO A 178 3.81 9.23 -9.46
N SER A 179 3.06 10.14 -10.08
CA SER A 179 2.15 11.01 -9.33
C SER A 179 0.84 10.30 -9.06
N TYR A 180 0.04 10.86 -8.15
CA TYR A 180 -1.28 10.28 -7.87
C TYR A 180 -2.15 10.34 -9.14
N GLU A 181 -2.10 11.40 -9.95
CA GLU A 181 -2.92 11.53 -11.15
C GLU A 181 -2.74 10.34 -12.09
N THR A 182 -1.50 9.92 -12.35
CA THR A 182 -1.23 8.72 -13.17
C THR A 182 -1.89 7.47 -12.58
N VAL A 183 -1.82 7.29 -11.26
CA VAL A 183 -2.42 6.13 -10.57
C VAL A 183 -3.94 6.17 -10.59
N PHE A 184 -4.55 7.35 -10.40
CA PHE A 184 -6.01 7.50 -10.43
C PHE A 184 -6.59 7.48 -11.85
N GLU A 185 -5.82 7.88 -12.87
CA GLU A 185 -6.16 7.69 -14.28
C GLU A 185 -6.22 6.20 -14.64
N ASP A 186 -5.28 5.40 -14.18
CA ASP A 186 -5.29 3.93 -14.39
C ASP A 186 -6.53 3.27 -13.75
N LEU A 187 -7.02 3.81 -12.64
CA LEU A 187 -8.26 3.38 -11.99
C LEU A 187 -9.53 3.77 -12.77
N SER A 188 -9.43 4.57 -13.83
CA SER A 188 -10.63 5.07 -14.54
C SER A 188 -11.22 4.08 -15.57
N PHE A 189 -10.60 2.90 -15.76
CA PHE A 189 -10.81 2.04 -16.94
C PHE A 189 -11.69 0.79 -16.80
N THR A 190 -12.38 0.52 -15.69
CA THR A 190 -13.21 -0.70 -15.58
C THR A 190 -14.54 -0.48 -14.86
N GLU A 191 -15.64 -0.43 -15.63
CA GLU A 191 -17.05 -0.52 -15.15
C GLU A 191 -17.53 -1.98 -14.98
N SER A 192 -16.63 -2.95 -15.01
CA SER A 192 -16.98 -4.35 -14.80
C SER A 192 -17.12 -4.66 -13.31
N GLN A 193 -18.16 -5.43 -12.96
CA GLN A 193 -18.24 -6.11 -11.66
C GLN A 193 -16.95 -6.89 -11.45
N TYR A 194 -16.16 -6.51 -10.45
CA TYR A 194 -14.89 -7.18 -10.18
C TYR A 194 -15.15 -8.58 -9.63
N PRO A 195 -14.48 -9.63 -10.15
CA PRO A 195 -14.69 -10.99 -9.71
C PRO A 195 -14.00 -11.21 -8.36
N TRP A 196 -14.70 -10.86 -7.27
CA TRP A 196 -14.22 -11.06 -5.90
C TRP A 196 -13.80 -12.49 -5.62
N ASP A 197 -14.45 -13.46 -6.25
CA ASP A 197 -14.11 -14.88 -6.25
C ASP A 197 -12.73 -15.15 -6.86
N THR A 198 -12.41 -14.51 -8.00
CA THR A 198 -11.08 -14.59 -8.62
C THR A 198 -10.02 -13.98 -7.71
N ILE A 199 -10.25 -12.78 -7.18
CA ILE A 199 -9.30 -12.11 -6.26
C ILE A 199 -9.04 -12.98 -5.03
N THR A 200 -10.12 -13.49 -4.42
CA THR A 200 -10.02 -14.37 -3.26
C THR A 200 -9.21 -15.62 -3.58
N SER A 201 -9.50 -16.28 -4.70
CA SER A 201 -8.82 -17.49 -5.15
C SER A 201 -7.34 -17.23 -5.43
N ASP A 202 -7.01 -16.10 -6.04
CA ASP A 202 -5.64 -15.69 -6.30
C ASP A 202 -4.86 -15.41 -5.02
N MET A 203 -5.45 -14.68 -4.07
CA MET A 203 -4.80 -14.42 -2.79
C MET A 203 -4.56 -15.71 -1.99
N ILE A 204 -5.54 -16.63 -1.97
CA ILE A 204 -5.40 -17.94 -1.31
C ILE A 204 -4.29 -18.76 -1.97
N ARG A 205 -4.24 -18.80 -3.31
CA ARG A 205 -3.20 -19.49 -4.06
C ARG A 205 -1.82 -18.90 -3.78
N ILE A 206 -1.69 -17.57 -3.85
CA ILE A 206 -0.44 -16.87 -3.54
C ILE A 206 0.03 -17.19 -2.12
N LEU A 207 -0.88 -17.19 -1.15
CA LEU A 207 -0.58 -17.51 0.25
C LEU A 207 -0.13 -18.97 0.40
N ARG A 208 -0.80 -19.91 -0.25
CA ARG A 208 -0.41 -21.32 -0.27
C ARG A 208 1.00 -21.51 -0.84
N ASP A 209 1.28 -20.90 -1.98
CA ASP A 209 2.58 -20.97 -2.68
C ASP A 209 3.70 -20.22 -1.94
N SER A 210 3.35 -19.37 -0.98
CA SER A 210 4.32 -18.61 -0.20
C SER A 210 4.88 -19.39 0.99
N GLU A 211 4.25 -20.50 1.39
CA GLU A 211 4.65 -21.33 2.54
C GLU A 211 4.77 -20.53 3.87
N ILE A 212 4.04 -19.42 3.99
CA ILE A 212 4.00 -18.61 5.23
C ILE A 212 3.16 -19.31 6.31
N LEU A 213 2.18 -20.10 5.89
CA LEU A 213 1.33 -20.89 6.77
C LEU A 213 1.68 -22.37 6.68
N SER A 214 1.64 -23.04 7.83
CA SER A 214 1.62 -24.51 7.87
C SER A 214 0.34 -25.06 7.23
N ASP A 215 0.35 -26.34 6.84
CA ASP A 215 -0.83 -27.01 6.29
C ASP A 215 -2.04 -26.96 7.22
N GLU A 216 -1.80 -27.08 8.53
CA GLU A 216 -2.83 -26.99 9.56
C GLU A 216 -3.41 -25.57 9.63
N SER A 217 -2.56 -24.54 9.74
CA SER A 217 -3.01 -23.15 9.80
C SER A 217 -3.71 -22.71 8.52
N PHE A 218 -3.25 -23.18 7.36
CA PHE A 218 -3.90 -22.94 6.09
C PHE A 218 -5.29 -23.61 6.04
N SER A 219 -5.43 -24.85 6.53
CA SER A 219 -6.72 -25.54 6.57
C SER A 219 -7.73 -24.82 7.46
N LEU A 220 -7.30 -24.33 8.63
CA LEU A 220 -8.13 -23.53 9.54
C LEU A 220 -8.58 -22.22 8.90
N LEU A 221 -7.72 -21.56 8.13
CA LEU A 221 -8.06 -20.35 7.38
C LEU A 221 -9.17 -20.63 6.35
N ILE A 222 -9.04 -21.71 5.58
CA ILE A 222 -10.05 -22.10 4.58
C ILE A 222 -11.39 -22.46 5.25
N GLU A 223 -11.35 -23.13 6.40
CA GLU A 223 -12.56 -23.42 7.16
C GLU A 223 -13.26 -22.14 7.65
N ARG A 224 -12.49 -21.18 8.17
CA ARG A 224 -13.00 -19.86 8.58
C ARG A 224 -13.72 -19.14 7.45
N PHE A 225 -13.21 -19.26 6.22
CA PHE A 225 -13.75 -18.57 5.06
C PHE A 225 -15.02 -19.20 4.47
N ARG A 226 -15.31 -20.47 4.79
CA ARG A 226 -16.44 -21.22 4.20
C ARG A 226 -17.78 -20.50 4.24
N ASN A 227 -18.03 -19.73 5.29
CA ASN A 227 -19.31 -19.04 5.53
C ASN A 227 -19.22 -17.51 5.41
N GLN A 228 -18.13 -16.98 4.87
CA GLN A 228 -17.89 -15.54 4.80
C GLN A 228 -18.05 -15.00 3.38
N PRO A 229 -18.61 -13.79 3.19
CA PRO A 229 -18.62 -13.11 1.91
C PRO A 229 -17.19 -12.93 1.35
N GLN A 230 -17.00 -13.08 0.03
CA GLN A 230 -15.68 -13.00 -0.61
C GLN A 230 -14.97 -11.68 -0.29
N ILE A 231 -15.68 -10.55 -0.28
CA ILE A 231 -15.09 -9.25 0.05
C ILE A 231 -14.50 -9.20 1.47
N GLN A 232 -15.14 -9.86 2.43
CA GLN A 232 -14.58 -9.98 3.77
C GLN A 232 -13.31 -10.82 3.67
N GLN A 233 -13.34 -11.99 3.03
CA GLN A 233 -12.15 -12.82 2.85
C GLN A 233 -10.97 -12.03 2.25
N VAL A 234 -11.19 -11.26 1.18
CA VAL A 234 -10.17 -10.39 0.57
C VAL A 234 -9.63 -9.37 1.57
N ALA A 235 -10.50 -8.68 2.31
CA ALA A 235 -10.06 -7.70 3.30
C ALA A 235 -9.19 -8.29 4.42
N TYR A 236 -9.55 -9.49 4.91
CA TYR A 236 -8.73 -10.21 5.90
C TYR A 236 -7.39 -10.63 5.33
N LEU A 237 -7.40 -11.21 4.13
CA LEU A 237 -6.16 -11.63 3.48
C LEU A 237 -5.25 -10.42 3.29
N ALA A 238 -5.80 -9.30 2.79
CA ALA A 238 -5.08 -8.05 2.55
C ALA A 238 -4.38 -7.55 3.81
N GLN A 239 -5.12 -7.48 4.91
CA GLN A 239 -4.62 -6.96 6.18
C GLN A 239 -3.65 -7.94 6.86
N VAL A 240 -4.05 -9.19 7.04
CA VAL A 240 -3.34 -10.14 7.91
C VAL A 240 -2.08 -10.69 7.25
N PHE A 241 -2.11 -10.93 5.94
CA PHE A 241 -1.00 -11.57 5.23
C PHE A 241 -0.25 -10.62 4.30
N PHE A 242 -0.96 -9.71 3.64
CA PHE A 242 -0.34 -8.78 2.68
C PHE A 242 0.05 -7.45 3.34
N ASP A 243 -0.33 -7.22 4.60
CA ASP A 243 -0.07 -5.98 5.39
C ASP A 243 -0.63 -4.72 4.72
N SER A 244 -1.63 -4.89 3.85
CA SER A 244 -2.22 -3.85 3.00
C SER A 244 -3.69 -3.57 3.36
N GLN A 245 -4.13 -2.34 3.14
CA GLN A 245 -5.53 -1.95 3.31
C GLN A 245 -6.27 -2.04 1.97
N LEU A 246 -7.47 -2.64 1.98
CA LEU A 246 -8.35 -2.75 0.82
C LEU A 246 -9.28 -1.52 0.73
N PHE A 247 -9.23 -0.85 -0.42
CA PHE A 247 -10.12 0.22 -0.81
C PHE A 247 -10.95 -0.21 -2.02
N VAL A 248 -12.17 0.31 -2.14
CA VAL A 248 -13.06 0.06 -3.29
C VAL A 248 -13.42 1.39 -3.92
N ALA A 249 -12.94 1.64 -5.14
CA ALA A 249 -13.17 2.90 -5.85
C ALA A 249 -14.31 2.77 -6.87
N SER A 250 -15.29 3.69 -6.88
CA SER A 250 -16.41 3.70 -7.83
C SER A 250 -16.39 4.94 -8.74
N ARG A 251 -16.74 4.76 -10.03
CA ARG A 251 -16.86 5.86 -11.01
C ARG A 251 -18.26 6.50 -10.96
N SER A 252 -18.33 7.81 -11.23
CA SER A 252 -19.59 8.54 -11.51
C SER A 252 -19.98 8.33 -12.97
N SER A 253 -21.23 7.93 -13.21
CA SER A 253 -21.94 8.14 -14.48
C SER A 253 -22.01 9.63 -14.82
#